data_AF-A0A1G4ATH7-F1
#
_entry.id   AF-A0A1G4ATH7-F1
#
_cell.length_a   1.000
_cell.length_b   1.000
_cell.length_c   1.000
_cell.angle_alpha   90.00
_cell.angle_beta   90.00
_cell.angle_gamma   90.00
#
_symmetry.space_group_name_H-M   'P 1'
#
loop_
_entity.id
_entity.type
_entity.pdbx_description
1 polymer ?
#
loop_
_entity_poly.entity_id
_entity_poly.type
_entity_poly.pdbx_seq_one_letter_code
_entity_poly.pdbx_strand_id
1 'polypeptide(L)'
;MSPMKELPEDSAPQRLLRKKLPDSRPGKPTPEIEEKKKKPANRKPATMTPPRKSKPSLKKPMMARPKGIKNKPPPKRNKNAKRTTAQDLLAACQEDKIPTNEQVKADYGFSRCYITVDQSKLMAVYRTVLVDFEVKPAELHAWLQKGGLKKVAAEIKDKMEAMLGTEEYRGDYNFFLEHQYIWDPEDLESEAKAARAAKEMREYYAARQRPGQDFDWYS
;
A
#
# COMPACT_ATOMS: atom_id res chain seq x y z
N MET A 1 -41.70 6.35 -62.55
CA MET A 1 -42.05 7.71 -62.09
C MET A 1 -41.88 7.73 -60.58
N SER A 2 -40.83 8.39 -60.10
CA SER A 2 -40.63 8.73 -58.68
C SER A 2 -41.71 9.73 -58.22
N PRO A 3 -41.91 9.94 -56.90
CA PRO A 3 -40.98 10.81 -56.16
C PRO A 3 -40.51 10.24 -54.82
N MET A 4 -39.23 10.50 -54.56
CA MET A 4 -38.57 10.48 -53.25
C MET A 4 -39.37 11.33 -52.25
N LYS A 5 -39.53 10.84 -51.02
CA LYS A 5 -39.88 11.69 -49.88
C LYS A 5 -38.65 11.89 -49.02
N GLU A 6 -38.38 13.17 -48.82
CA GLU A 6 -37.24 13.79 -48.17
C GLU A 6 -37.13 13.43 -46.68
N LEU A 7 -35.88 13.30 -46.24
CA LEU A 7 -35.46 13.33 -44.84
C LEU A 7 -35.52 14.78 -44.33
N PRO A 8 -36.01 15.03 -43.10
CA PRO A 8 -35.67 16.27 -42.39
C PRO A 8 -34.31 16.12 -41.71
N GLU A 9 -33.33 16.85 -42.25
CA GLU A 9 -32.10 17.27 -41.56
C GLU A 9 -32.42 18.27 -40.42
N ASP A 10 -31.46 18.34 -39.49
CA ASP A 10 -31.14 19.48 -38.64
C ASP A 10 -31.99 19.74 -37.38
N SER A 11 -31.53 19.18 -36.26
CA SER A 11 -31.76 19.79 -34.95
C SER A 11 -30.47 19.74 -34.15
N ALA A 12 -29.57 20.68 -34.45
CA ALA A 12 -28.37 20.96 -33.66
C ALA A 12 -28.70 21.19 -32.16
N PRO A 13 -27.82 20.74 -31.23
CA PRO A 13 -28.02 20.94 -29.80
C PRO A 13 -27.78 22.41 -29.41
N GLN A 14 -28.77 22.98 -28.72
CA GLN A 14 -28.66 24.30 -28.09
C GLN A 14 -27.47 24.35 -27.14
N ARG A 15 -26.51 25.24 -27.48
CA ARG A 15 -25.46 25.76 -26.60
C ARG A 15 -26.08 26.27 -25.30
N LEU A 16 -25.93 25.53 -24.21
CA LEU A 16 -26.22 26.04 -22.87
C LEU A 16 -25.23 27.16 -22.52
N LEU A 17 -25.82 28.32 -22.24
CA LEU A 17 -25.19 29.56 -21.81
C LEU A 17 -24.19 29.33 -20.66
N ARG A 18 -22.93 29.68 -20.92
CA ARG A 18 -21.89 29.91 -19.91
C ARG A 18 -22.38 30.97 -18.92
N LYS A 19 -22.65 30.56 -17.67
CA LYS A 19 -22.80 31.50 -16.55
C LYS A 19 -21.45 32.15 -16.26
N LYS A 20 -21.50 33.47 -16.10
CA LYS A 20 -20.38 34.40 -15.98
C LYS A 20 -19.55 34.12 -14.71
N LEU A 21 -18.23 34.10 -14.88
CA LEU A 21 -17.24 34.35 -13.83
C LEU A 21 -17.48 35.76 -13.24
N PRO A 22 -17.42 35.94 -11.91
CA PRO A 22 -17.09 37.23 -11.34
C PRO A 22 -15.57 37.46 -11.42
N ASP A 23 -15.24 38.49 -12.20
CA ASP A 23 -13.95 39.17 -12.27
C ASP A 23 -13.72 39.93 -10.95
N SER A 24 -12.67 39.58 -10.21
CA SER A 24 -12.16 40.42 -9.13
C SER A 24 -10.65 40.35 -9.06
N ARG A 25 -10.11 41.41 -9.66
CA ARG A 25 -8.76 41.98 -9.78
C ARG A 25 -7.64 41.58 -8.79
N PRO A 26 -6.39 41.78 -9.24
CA PRO A 26 -5.17 41.46 -8.52
C PRO A 26 -4.76 42.58 -7.55
N GLY A 27 -4.31 42.18 -6.36
CA GLY A 27 -3.64 43.05 -5.39
C GLY A 27 -2.32 42.44 -4.91
N LYS A 28 -1.21 42.98 -5.42
CA LYS A 28 0.16 42.91 -4.88
C LYS A 28 0.75 44.32 -5.11
N PRO A 29 1.78 44.81 -4.39
CA PRO A 29 2.71 44.08 -3.49
C PRO A 29 3.16 44.81 -2.18
N THR A 30 3.66 44.03 -1.20
CA THR A 30 4.75 44.31 -0.19
C THR A 30 4.68 45.54 0.75
N PRO A 31 5.56 45.67 1.77
CA PRO A 31 6.06 44.71 2.77
C PRO A 31 5.92 45.29 4.21
N GLU A 32 5.66 44.48 5.24
CA GLU A 32 6.01 44.91 6.59
C GLU A 32 6.58 43.75 7.41
N ILE A 33 7.84 43.95 7.73
CA ILE A 33 8.70 43.12 8.54
C ILE A 33 8.34 43.44 9.99
N GLU A 34 7.76 42.50 10.73
CA GLU A 34 7.82 42.55 12.19
C GLU A 34 8.48 41.28 12.75
N GLU A 35 9.73 41.51 13.08
CA GLU A 35 10.73 40.65 13.68
C GLU A 35 10.37 40.36 15.14
N LYS A 36 9.75 39.20 15.45
CA LYS A 36 9.75 38.67 16.83
C LYS A 36 10.72 37.50 16.95
N LYS A 37 11.99 37.90 17.17
CA LYS A 37 13.06 37.13 17.82
C LYS A 37 12.53 36.22 18.94
N LYS A 38 12.45 34.91 18.70
CA LYS A 38 12.58 33.90 19.77
C LYS A 38 13.95 33.23 19.64
N LYS A 39 14.80 33.60 20.59
CA LYS A 39 16.16 33.11 20.86
C LYS A 39 16.20 31.56 20.90
N PRO A 40 17.12 30.90 20.18
CA PRO A 40 17.63 29.59 20.59
C PRO A 40 18.97 29.79 21.32
N ALA A 41 18.94 29.77 22.65
CA ALA A 41 20.15 29.76 23.46
C ALA A 41 19.95 28.82 24.66
N ASN A 42 20.20 27.53 24.45
CA ASN A 42 20.82 26.71 25.49
C ASN A 42 21.51 25.47 24.88
N ARG A 43 22.61 25.71 24.15
CA ARG A 43 23.63 24.67 23.95
C ARG A 43 24.36 24.51 25.28
N LYS A 44 23.99 23.49 26.05
CA LYS A 44 24.81 23.05 27.18
C LYS A 44 26.09 22.37 26.65
N PRO A 45 27.25 22.65 27.26
CA PRO A 45 28.55 22.19 26.80
C PRO A 45 28.73 20.68 27.01
N ALA A 46 29.46 20.08 26.06
CA ALA A 46 29.95 18.72 26.10
C ALA A 46 30.63 18.40 27.44
N THR A 47 30.07 17.44 28.18
CA THR A 47 30.78 16.79 29.27
C THR A 47 31.77 15.81 28.66
N MET A 48 33.04 16.22 28.68
CA MET A 48 34.20 15.36 28.46
C MET A 48 34.09 14.13 29.35
N THR A 49 33.97 12.96 28.74
CA THR A 49 34.21 11.68 29.40
C THR A 49 35.69 11.33 29.28
N PRO A 50 36.34 10.86 30.36
CA PRO A 50 37.77 10.60 30.40
C PRO A 50 38.17 9.35 29.59
N PRO A 51 39.43 9.26 29.15
CA PRO A 51 39.95 8.10 28.42
C PRO A 51 39.92 6.85 29.30
N ARG A 52 39.11 5.86 28.91
CA ARG A 52 39.12 4.53 29.52
C ARG A 52 40.40 3.81 29.11
N LYS A 53 41.23 3.58 30.13
CA LYS A 53 42.41 2.70 30.15
C LYS A 53 42.18 1.40 29.37
N SER A 54 43.06 1.16 28.41
CA SER A 54 43.30 -0.15 27.79
C SER A 54 43.64 -1.17 28.88
N LYS A 55 42.77 -2.17 29.07
CA LYS A 55 43.07 -3.35 29.87
C LYS A 55 43.80 -4.41 29.04
N PRO A 56 44.68 -5.20 29.68
CA PRO A 56 45.58 -6.13 29.02
C PRO A 56 44.88 -7.37 28.47
N SER A 57 45.49 -7.89 27.41
CA SER A 57 45.22 -9.14 26.73
C SER A 57 45.28 -10.34 27.68
N LEU A 58 44.12 -10.78 28.16
CA LEU A 58 43.99 -12.07 28.82
C LEU A 58 43.86 -13.16 27.75
N LYS A 59 44.99 -13.78 27.41
CA LYS A 59 45.06 -15.02 26.63
C LYS A 59 44.24 -16.09 27.37
N LYS A 60 43.05 -16.40 26.85
CA LYS A 60 42.30 -17.60 27.28
C LYS A 60 42.89 -18.83 26.58
N PRO A 61 43.12 -19.94 27.30
CA PRO A 61 43.62 -21.17 26.73
C PRO A 61 42.59 -21.79 25.78
N MET A 62 43.10 -22.27 24.65
CA MET A 62 42.40 -23.11 23.67
C MET A 62 41.98 -24.42 24.34
N MET A 63 40.80 -24.45 24.95
CA MET A 63 40.16 -25.69 25.37
C MET A 63 39.22 -26.16 24.26
N ALA A 64 39.64 -27.26 23.65
CA ALA A 64 38.83 -28.32 23.05
C ALA A 64 37.51 -27.91 22.39
N ARG A 65 37.57 -27.81 21.05
CA ARG A 65 36.44 -27.86 20.11
C ARG A 65 35.64 -29.15 20.34
N PRO A 66 34.38 -29.11 20.82
CA PRO A 66 33.51 -30.27 20.83
C PRO A 66 33.21 -30.65 19.38
N LYS A 67 33.72 -31.80 18.96
CA LYS A 67 33.29 -32.45 17.72
C LYS A 67 31.85 -32.90 17.91
N GLY A 68 30.96 -32.49 17.01
CA GLY A 68 29.68 -33.17 16.82
C GLY A 68 28.41 -32.34 16.99
N ILE A 69 28.35 -31.12 16.45
CA ILE A 69 27.05 -30.59 16.00
C ILE A 69 26.71 -31.40 14.75
N LYS A 70 25.93 -32.47 14.95
CA LYS A 70 25.26 -33.18 13.87
C LYS A 70 24.41 -32.15 13.14
N ASN A 71 24.87 -31.71 11.97
CA ASN A 71 24.06 -31.00 11.00
C ASN A 71 22.84 -31.88 10.69
N LYS A 72 21.77 -31.73 11.46
CA LYS A 72 20.47 -32.23 11.06
C LYS A 72 20.18 -31.52 9.74
N PRO A 73 20.02 -32.25 8.63
CA PRO A 73 19.55 -31.62 7.39
C PRO A 73 18.24 -30.89 7.71
N PRO A 74 18.01 -29.70 7.13
CA PRO A 74 16.74 -29.01 7.31
C PRO A 74 15.61 -29.99 7.01
N PRO A 75 14.52 -29.98 7.80
CA PRO A 75 13.41 -30.89 7.60
C PRO A 75 13.01 -30.80 6.14
N LYS A 76 13.09 -31.93 5.43
CA LYS A 76 12.64 -32.06 4.05
C LYS A 76 11.18 -31.62 4.04
N ARG A 77 10.94 -30.37 3.64
CA ARG A 77 9.60 -29.80 3.51
C ARG A 77 8.86 -30.72 2.53
N ASN A 78 7.88 -31.46 3.04
CA ASN A 78 7.08 -32.39 2.25
C ASN A 78 6.53 -31.62 1.05
N LYS A 79 7.01 -31.94 -0.15
CA LYS A 79 6.62 -31.32 -1.42
C LYS A 79 5.14 -31.58 -1.80
N ASN A 80 4.41 -32.32 -0.95
CA ASN A 80 3.05 -32.77 -1.19
C ASN A 80 2.02 -32.14 -0.23
N ALA A 81 2.42 -31.22 0.66
CA ALA A 81 1.44 -30.38 1.33
C ALA A 81 0.86 -29.46 0.26
N LYS A 82 -0.40 -29.69 -0.13
CA LYS A 82 -1.14 -28.89 -1.12
C LYS A 82 -0.85 -27.41 -0.86
N ARG A 83 -0.05 -26.80 -1.74
CA ARG A 83 0.34 -25.39 -1.63
C ARG A 83 -0.91 -24.57 -1.84
N THR A 84 -1.42 -23.95 -0.78
CA THR A 84 -2.64 -23.14 -0.85
C THR A 84 -2.30 -21.77 -1.41
N THR A 85 -3.30 -21.06 -1.95
CA THR A 85 -3.13 -19.69 -2.45
C THR A 85 -2.67 -18.73 -1.36
N ALA A 86 -3.03 -18.99 -0.10
CA ALA A 86 -2.49 -18.26 1.06
C ALA A 86 -0.98 -18.45 1.27
N GLN A 87 -0.44 -19.64 0.98
CA GLN A 87 1.00 -19.90 1.11
C GLN A 87 1.78 -19.16 0.02
N ASP A 88 1.20 -19.03 -1.17
CA ASP A 88 1.77 -18.21 -2.25
C ASP A 88 1.76 -16.74 -1.88
N LEU A 89 0.66 -16.26 -1.28
CA LEU A 89 0.58 -14.90 -0.79
C LEU A 89 1.64 -14.63 0.28
N LEU A 90 1.81 -15.52 1.27
CA LEU A 90 2.85 -15.37 2.29
C LEU A 90 4.25 -15.30 1.66
N ALA A 91 4.54 -16.15 0.67
CA ALA A 91 5.84 -16.12 -0.01
C ALA A 91 6.05 -14.78 -0.75
N ALA A 92 5.01 -14.25 -1.39
CA ALA A 92 5.04 -12.95 -2.04
C ALA A 92 5.26 -11.80 -1.03
N CYS A 93 4.61 -11.85 0.14
CA CYS A 93 4.83 -10.90 1.23
C CYS A 93 6.28 -10.94 1.75
N GLN A 94 6.90 -12.11 1.82
CA GLN A 94 8.30 -12.26 2.25
C GLN A 94 9.30 -11.72 1.24
N GLU A 95 8.95 -11.77 -0.05
CA GLU A 95 9.78 -11.22 -1.13
C GLU A 95 9.49 -9.73 -1.41
N ASP A 96 8.51 -9.14 -0.72
CA ASP A 96 8.01 -7.78 -0.98
C ASP A 96 7.64 -7.55 -2.47
N LYS A 97 7.04 -8.57 -3.10
CA LYS A 97 6.61 -8.53 -4.49
C LYS A 97 5.11 -8.75 -4.62
N ILE A 98 4.50 -8.08 -5.60
CA ILE A 98 3.10 -8.31 -5.96
C ILE A 98 2.95 -9.76 -6.47
N PRO A 99 1.89 -10.50 -6.08
CA PRO A 99 1.74 -11.88 -6.51
C PRO A 99 1.52 -11.92 -8.02
N THR A 100 2.32 -12.70 -8.73
CA THR A 100 2.16 -12.90 -10.19
C THR A 100 1.03 -13.88 -10.51
N ASN A 101 0.70 -14.77 -9.59
CA ASN A 101 -0.33 -15.80 -9.79
C ASN A 101 -1.73 -15.18 -9.80
N GLU A 102 -2.42 -15.29 -10.94
CA GLU A 102 -3.77 -14.74 -11.15
C GLU A 102 -4.79 -15.27 -10.14
N GLN A 103 -4.67 -16.53 -9.72
CA GLN A 103 -5.59 -17.12 -8.74
C GLN A 103 -5.44 -16.42 -7.38
N VAL A 104 -4.20 -16.17 -6.95
CA VAL A 104 -3.93 -15.44 -5.70
C VAL A 104 -4.45 -14.01 -5.80
N LYS A 105 -4.33 -13.39 -6.98
CA LYS A 105 -4.83 -12.03 -7.18
C LYS A 105 -6.35 -11.95 -7.08
N ALA A 106 -7.06 -12.93 -7.64
CA ALA A 106 -8.51 -13.01 -7.56
C ALA A 106 -8.99 -13.34 -6.14
N ASP A 107 -8.40 -14.37 -5.52
CA ASP A 107 -8.77 -14.87 -4.19
C ASP A 107 -8.61 -13.81 -3.08
N TYR A 108 -7.64 -12.91 -3.21
CA TYR A 108 -7.30 -11.91 -2.18
C TYR A 108 -7.60 -10.47 -2.58
N GLY A 109 -8.25 -10.26 -3.72
CA GLY A 109 -8.77 -8.95 -4.12
C GLY A 109 -7.78 -8.03 -4.85
N PHE A 110 -6.55 -8.49 -5.14
CA PHE A 110 -5.60 -7.69 -5.95
C PHE A 110 -6.14 -7.40 -7.36
N SER A 111 -6.97 -8.28 -7.91
CA SER A 111 -7.61 -8.06 -9.21
C SER A 111 -8.59 -6.89 -9.21
N ARG A 112 -9.01 -6.41 -8.04
CA ARG A 112 -9.97 -5.30 -7.88
C ARG A 112 -9.28 -3.95 -7.69
N CYS A 113 -7.96 -3.93 -7.47
CA CYS A 113 -7.20 -2.69 -7.37
C CYS A 113 -7.00 -2.07 -8.77
N TYR A 114 -7.30 -0.77 -8.91
CA TYR A 114 -7.19 -0.06 -10.18
C TYR A 114 -5.76 0.35 -10.56
N ILE A 115 -4.88 0.53 -9.57
CA ILE A 115 -3.50 0.98 -9.74
C ILE A 115 -2.54 0.07 -8.98
N THR A 116 -1.29 -0.03 -9.47
CA THR A 116 -0.23 -0.82 -8.85
C THR A 116 0.10 -0.34 -7.44
N VAL A 117 0.00 0.98 -7.19
CA VAL A 117 0.17 1.56 -5.85
C VAL A 117 -0.82 0.98 -4.85
N ASP A 118 -2.07 0.78 -5.25
CA ASP A 118 -3.09 0.18 -4.37
C ASP A 118 -2.81 -1.30 -4.14
N GLN A 119 -2.28 -2.02 -5.14
CA GLN A 119 -1.84 -3.41 -4.97
C GLN A 119 -0.68 -3.51 -3.96
N SER A 120 0.26 -2.56 -3.98
CA SER A 120 1.36 -2.49 -3.01
C SER A 120 0.86 -2.17 -1.60
N LYS A 121 -0.12 -1.28 -1.45
CA LYS A 121 -0.74 -1.01 -0.14
C LYS A 121 -1.56 -2.20 0.37
N LEU A 122 -2.29 -2.87 -0.52
CA LEU A 122 -2.98 -4.11 -0.19
C LEU A 122 -1.99 -5.21 0.27
N MET A 123 -0.83 -5.30 -0.38
CA MET A 123 0.26 -6.17 0.06
C MET A 123 0.75 -5.81 1.47
N ALA A 124 0.90 -4.52 1.77
CA ALA A 124 1.28 -4.07 3.11
C ALA A 124 0.26 -4.53 4.17
N VAL A 125 -1.05 -4.37 3.91
CA VAL A 125 -2.11 -4.88 4.80
C VAL A 125 -1.97 -6.39 5.04
N TYR A 126 -1.82 -7.19 3.99
CA TYR A 126 -1.64 -8.64 4.14
C TYR A 126 -0.34 -9.01 4.84
N ARG A 127 0.74 -8.26 4.61
CA ARG A 127 2.01 -8.43 5.31
C ARG A 127 1.83 -8.16 6.81
N THR A 128 1.16 -7.08 7.19
CA THR A 128 0.88 -6.78 8.61
C THR A 128 0.12 -7.93 9.27
N VAL A 129 -0.91 -8.45 8.60
CA VAL A 129 -1.72 -9.54 9.15
C VAL A 129 -0.93 -10.85 9.25
N LEU A 130 -0.17 -11.21 8.22
CA LEU A 130 0.54 -12.51 8.18
C LEU A 130 1.85 -12.51 8.97
N VAL A 131 2.58 -11.39 8.96
CA VAL A 131 3.91 -11.27 9.56
C VAL A 131 3.80 -10.68 10.96
N ASP A 132 3.17 -9.51 11.10
CA ASP A 132 3.17 -8.77 12.37
C ASP A 132 2.15 -9.34 13.36
N PHE A 133 1.00 -9.82 12.87
CA PHE A 133 -0.01 -10.48 13.72
C PHE A 133 0.13 -12.01 13.76
N GLU A 134 1.17 -12.55 13.12
CA GLU A 134 1.50 -13.99 13.08
C GLU A 134 0.33 -14.89 12.63
N VAL A 135 -0.57 -14.38 11.78
CA VAL A 135 -1.68 -15.19 11.25
C VAL A 135 -1.14 -16.27 10.32
N LYS A 136 -1.52 -17.52 10.57
CA LYS A 136 -1.06 -18.63 9.75
C LYS A 136 -1.72 -18.56 8.37
N PRO A 137 -1.01 -18.89 7.27
CA PRO A 137 -1.61 -18.98 5.94
C PRO A 137 -2.78 -19.97 5.86
N ALA A 138 -2.75 -21.04 6.68
CA ALA A 138 -3.85 -21.98 6.77
C ALA A 138 -5.13 -21.34 7.34
N GLU A 139 -5.00 -20.43 8.31
CA GLU A 139 -6.12 -19.69 8.90
C GLU A 139 -6.69 -18.69 7.87
N LEU A 140 -5.81 -17.94 7.19
CA LEU A 140 -6.22 -17.03 6.12
C LEU A 140 -6.97 -17.77 4.99
N HIS A 141 -6.49 -18.94 4.58
CA HIS A 141 -7.20 -19.77 3.59
C HIS A 141 -8.54 -20.28 4.12
N ALA A 142 -8.63 -20.63 5.40
CA ALA A 142 -9.88 -21.07 6.01
C ALA A 142 -10.92 -19.95 6.06
N TRP A 143 -10.51 -18.69 6.30
CA TRP A 143 -11.42 -17.54 6.22
C TRP A 143 -11.99 -17.36 4.83
N LEU A 144 -11.14 -17.48 3.80
CA LEU A 144 -11.55 -17.42 2.41
C LEU A 144 -12.56 -18.53 2.05
N GLN A 145 -12.33 -19.77 2.50
CA GLN A 145 -13.24 -20.89 2.24
C GLN A 145 -14.59 -20.77 2.98
N LYS A 146 -14.63 -20.11 4.14
CA LYS A 146 -15.85 -19.98 4.95
C LYS A 146 -16.82 -18.94 4.43
N GLY A 147 -16.34 -17.84 3.85
CA GLY A 147 -17.20 -16.74 3.45
C GLY A 147 -16.57 -15.76 2.47
N GLY A 148 -15.59 -16.23 1.69
CA GLY A 148 -14.91 -15.45 0.67
C GLY A 148 -14.16 -14.25 1.22
N LEU A 149 -13.98 -13.22 0.39
CA LEU A 149 -13.27 -11.99 0.76
C LEU A 149 -13.96 -11.22 1.89
N LYS A 150 -15.30 -11.21 1.94
CA LYS A 150 -16.04 -10.51 3.00
C LYS A 150 -15.66 -11.03 4.39
N LYS A 151 -15.56 -12.36 4.52
CA LYS A 151 -15.15 -12.98 5.78
C LYS A 151 -13.68 -12.71 6.11
N VAL A 152 -12.82 -12.72 5.10
CA VAL A 152 -11.40 -12.33 5.27
C VAL A 152 -11.29 -10.90 5.78
N ALA A 153 -12.03 -9.94 5.23
CA ALA A 153 -12.01 -8.55 5.69
C ALA A 153 -12.46 -8.40 7.13
N ALA A 154 -13.56 -9.07 7.52
CA ALA A 154 -14.03 -9.02 8.90
C ALA A 154 -12.95 -9.50 9.89
N GLU A 155 -12.30 -10.63 9.61
CA GLU A 155 -11.26 -11.18 10.47
C GLU A 155 -9.99 -10.31 10.48
N ILE A 156 -9.60 -9.73 9.35
CA ILE A 156 -8.50 -8.76 9.28
C ILE A 156 -8.81 -7.54 10.14
N LYS A 157 -10.02 -7.00 10.02
CA LYS A 157 -10.48 -5.86 10.81
C LYS A 157 -10.41 -6.16 12.30
N ASP A 158 -10.96 -7.30 12.73
CA ASP A 158 -10.95 -7.72 14.13
C ASP A 158 -9.51 -7.86 14.66
N LYS A 159 -8.59 -8.40 13.84
CA LYS A 159 -7.17 -8.52 14.20
C LYS A 159 -6.47 -7.17 14.30
N MET A 160 -6.74 -6.26 13.36
CA MET A 160 -6.19 -4.91 13.36
C MET A 160 -6.70 -4.13 14.57
N GLU A 161 -8.01 -4.11 14.82
CA GLU A 161 -8.61 -3.40 15.96
C GLU A 161 -8.12 -3.95 17.31
N ALA A 162 -7.93 -5.26 17.44
CA ALA A 162 -7.38 -5.86 18.66
C ALA A 162 -5.94 -5.45 18.94
N MET A 163 -5.15 -5.14 17.90
CA MET A 163 -3.72 -4.86 17.98
C MET A 163 -3.37 -3.36 17.85
N LEU A 164 -4.35 -2.50 17.50
CA LEU A 164 -4.16 -1.09 17.09
C LEU A 164 -3.65 -0.15 18.21
N GLY A 165 -3.18 -0.67 19.35
CA GLY A 165 -2.48 0.11 20.38
C GLY A 165 -1.09 0.61 19.97
N THR A 166 -0.64 0.33 18.74
CA THR A 166 0.63 0.78 18.16
C THR A 166 0.34 1.70 16.96
N GLU A 167 0.76 2.97 17.03
CA GLU A 167 0.57 3.98 15.96
C GLU A 167 1.22 3.58 14.61
N GLU A 168 2.08 2.55 14.61
CA GLU A 168 2.78 2.05 13.42
C GLU A 168 1.84 1.56 12.31
N TYR A 169 0.68 0.97 12.65
CA TYR A 169 -0.21 0.34 11.66
C TYR A 169 -1.36 1.25 11.19
N ARG A 170 -1.33 2.52 11.58
CA ARG A 170 -2.43 3.47 11.28
C ARG A 170 -2.57 3.72 9.78
N GLY A 171 -1.47 3.68 9.02
CA GLY A 171 -1.48 3.84 7.57
C GLY A 171 -2.21 2.70 6.85
N ASP A 172 -1.81 1.46 7.14
CA ASP A 172 -2.39 0.27 6.52
C ASP A 172 -3.86 0.08 6.93
N TYR A 173 -4.18 0.39 8.19
CA TYR A 173 -5.55 0.35 8.68
C TYR A 173 -6.44 1.40 8.01
N ASN A 174 -5.96 2.64 7.86
CA ASN A 174 -6.70 3.67 7.14
C ASN A 174 -6.94 3.27 5.68
N PHE A 175 -5.93 2.70 5.01
CA PHE A 175 -6.11 2.20 3.65
C PHE A 175 -7.18 1.10 3.59
N PHE A 176 -7.12 0.14 4.52
CA PHE A 176 -8.12 -0.93 4.64
C PHE A 176 -9.54 -0.35 4.78
N LEU A 177 -9.74 0.64 5.66
CA LEU A 177 -11.04 1.29 5.85
C LEU A 177 -11.52 2.09 4.62
N GLU A 178 -10.61 2.73 3.90
CA GLU A 178 -10.96 3.52 2.71
C GLU A 178 -11.26 2.65 1.48
N HIS A 179 -10.72 1.44 1.42
CA HIS A 179 -10.78 0.55 0.25
C HIS A 179 -11.60 -0.72 0.54
N GLN A 180 -12.67 -0.60 1.33
CA GLN A 180 -13.57 -1.72 1.64
C GLN A 180 -14.15 -2.37 0.38
N TYR A 181 -14.32 -1.60 -0.71
CA TYR A 181 -14.74 -2.17 -1.99
C TYR A 181 -13.85 -3.34 -2.41
N ILE A 182 -12.56 -3.43 -2.06
CA ILE A 182 -11.70 -4.56 -2.46
C ILE A 182 -12.27 -5.89 -1.94
N TRP A 183 -12.83 -5.89 -0.73
CA TRP A 183 -13.35 -7.10 -0.09
C TRP A 183 -14.86 -7.26 -0.18
N ASP A 184 -15.59 -6.14 -0.35
CA ASP A 184 -17.04 -6.14 -0.53
C ASP A 184 -17.43 -5.56 -1.90
N PRO A 185 -17.97 -6.36 -2.84
CA PRO A 185 -18.46 -5.85 -4.12
C PRO A 185 -19.74 -5.02 -4.04
N GLU A 186 -20.40 -4.98 -2.88
CA GLU A 186 -21.60 -4.16 -2.71
C GLU A 186 -21.27 -2.71 -2.35
N ASP A 187 -20.02 -2.40 -1.97
CA ASP A 187 -19.58 -1.05 -1.65
C ASP A 187 -19.21 -0.24 -2.90
N LEU A 188 -20.26 0.13 -3.64
CA LEU A 188 -20.16 0.92 -4.87
C LEU A 188 -19.66 2.35 -4.61
N GLU A 189 -19.83 2.88 -3.40
CA GLU A 189 -19.41 4.24 -3.06
C GLU A 189 -17.90 4.33 -2.95
N SER A 190 -17.27 3.43 -2.18
CA SER A 190 -15.81 3.41 -2.08
C SER A 190 -15.16 2.96 -3.39
N GLU A 191 -15.81 2.08 -4.15
CA GLU A 191 -15.37 1.71 -5.49
C GLU A 191 -15.34 2.92 -6.44
N ALA A 192 -16.43 3.69 -6.51
CA ALA A 192 -16.49 4.87 -7.36
C ALA A 192 -15.47 5.94 -6.95
N LYS A 193 -15.23 6.10 -5.64
CA LYS A 193 -14.20 7.02 -5.12
C LYS A 193 -12.80 6.57 -5.54
N ALA A 194 -12.48 5.29 -5.38
CA ALA A 194 -11.20 4.72 -5.78
C ALA A 194 -10.99 4.79 -7.30
N ALA A 195 -12.02 4.52 -8.10
CA ALA A 195 -11.96 4.64 -9.56
C ALA A 195 -11.67 6.08 -10.02
N ARG A 196 -12.29 7.09 -9.37
CA ARG A 196 -12.00 8.51 -9.63
C ARG A 196 -10.58 8.88 -9.25
N ALA A 197 -10.13 8.48 -8.06
CA ALA A 197 -8.75 8.74 -7.61
C ALA A 197 -7.71 8.08 -8.53
N ALA A 198 -7.97 6.84 -8.96
CA ALA A 198 -7.12 6.13 -9.91
C ALA A 198 -7.07 6.84 -11.27
N LYS A 199 -8.21 7.33 -11.78
CA LYS A 199 -8.27 8.10 -13.02
C LYS A 199 -7.49 9.41 -12.91
N GLU A 200 -7.69 10.17 -11.83
CA GLU A 200 -6.98 11.42 -11.57
C GLU A 200 -5.46 11.19 -11.49
N MET A 201 -5.04 10.13 -10.77
CA MET A 201 -3.63 9.75 -10.71
C MET A 201 -3.07 9.40 -12.09
N ARG A 202 -3.79 8.61 -12.90
CA ARG A 202 -3.37 8.28 -14.27
C ARG A 202 -3.21 9.53 -15.13
N GLU A 203 -4.17 10.47 -15.08
CA GLU A 203 -4.12 11.74 -15.81
C GLU A 203 -2.96 12.62 -15.34
N TYR A 204 -2.76 12.73 -14.03
CA TYR A 204 -1.65 13.46 -13.44
C TYR A 204 -0.29 12.94 -13.91
N TYR A 205 -0.10 11.62 -13.94
CA TYR A 205 1.15 11.03 -14.43
C TYR A 205 1.30 11.15 -15.94
N ALA A 206 0.22 10.95 -16.71
CA ALA A 206 0.25 11.12 -18.16
C ALA A 206 0.64 12.55 -18.55
N ALA A 207 0.13 13.57 -17.85
CA ALA A 207 0.48 14.97 -18.07
C ALA A 207 1.96 15.29 -17.75
N ARG A 208 2.61 14.46 -16.92
CA ARG A 208 4.00 14.64 -16.48
C ARG A 208 5.00 13.78 -17.25
N GLN A 209 4.53 12.84 -18.08
CA GLN A 209 5.38 12.09 -18.99
C GLN A 209 6.05 13.06 -19.97
N ARG A 210 7.38 13.16 -19.91
CA ARG A 210 8.15 13.92 -20.88
C ARG A 210 8.26 13.10 -22.17
N PRO A 211 8.19 13.74 -23.36
CA PRO A 211 8.44 13.05 -24.62
C PRO A 211 9.81 12.35 -24.57
N GLY A 212 9.84 11.03 -24.80
CA GLY A 212 11.07 10.24 -24.87
C GLY A 212 11.52 9.57 -23.56
N GLN A 213 10.77 9.68 -22.45
CA GLN A 213 10.94 8.81 -21.30
C GLN A 213 9.73 7.87 -21.17
N ASP A 214 9.87 6.64 -21.66
CA ASP A 214 9.05 5.52 -21.20
C ASP A 214 9.51 5.14 -19.78
N PHE A 215 9.12 5.98 -18.81
CA PHE A 215 9.19 5.55 -17.42
C PHE A 215 7.94 4.72 -17.15
N ASP A 216 8.11 3.41 -17.26
CA ASP A 216 7.07 2.46 -16.92
C ASP A 216 6.92 2.39 -15.39
N TRP A 217 6.11 3.31 -14.85
CA TRP A 217 5.74 3.32 -13.43
C TRP A 217 4.89 2.10 -13.03
N TYR A 218 4.54 1.22 -13.99
CA TYR A 218 3.65 0.08 -13.80
C TYR A 218 4.39 -1.28 -13.81
N SER A 219 5.72 -1.30 -13.92
CA SER A 219 6.56 -2.50 -13.79
C SER A 219 7.04 -2.75 -12.36
#